data_AF-A0A7C4DC40-F1
#
_entry.id   AF-A0A7C4DC40-F1
#
_cell.length_a   1.000
_cell.length_b   1.000
_cell.length_c   1.000
_cell.angle_alpha   90.00
_cell.angle_beta   90.00
_cell.angle_gamma   90.00
#
_symmetry.space_group_name_H-M   'P 1'
#
loop_
_entity.id
_entity.type
_entity.pdbx_description
1 polymer ?
#
loop_
_entity_poly.entity_id
_entity_poly.type
_entity_poly.pdbx_seq_one_letter_code
_entity_poly.pdbx_strand_id
1 'polypeptide(L)'
;MAKKPLIRAERVDVNYSAEHWRLLADLRSKAMRVMEALERFNIPCIVHGSIARGDVSHKSDVDIFVPEIYSSFTIENSLRLSGLPIIRRVLVQATPFYAVKGYIEIDERTCVSFPLSKMRTVEREFYKFGGEATLELLRKNVRVPGVDKRLMLIEPTESGHIEGSIIGQEEKVAKLLGISVETVLNRVHVLLRRDSIGRTGLFIKRDLSPDETFEIILKRLADKNPALRRRLKED
;
A
#
# COMPACT_ATOMS: atom_id res chain seq x y z
N MET A 1 -12.72 -10.02 -14.51
CA MET A 1 -11.54 -9.76 -15.35
C MET A 1 -11.34 -8.25 -15.40
N ALA A 2 -10.11 -7.74 -15.24
CA ALA A 2 -9.86 -6.31 -15.37
C ALA A 2 -10.05 -5.92 -16.85
N LYS A 3 -10.83 -4.86 -17.10
CA LYS A 3 -11.07 -4.32 -18.45
C LYS A 3 -9.74 -3.76 -18.96
N LYS A 4 -9.29 -4.16 -20.15
CA LYS A 4 -8.04 -3.65 -20.75
C LYS A 4 -8.08 -2.11 -20.79
N PRO A 5 -6.97 -1.41 -20.50
CA PRO A 5 -6.91 0.02 -20.69
C PRO A 5 -7.17 0.33 -22.17
N LEU A 6 -8.19 1.14 -22.44
CA LEU A 6 -8.41 1.67 -23.78
C LEU A 6 -7.23 2.60 -24.10
N ILE A 7 -6.57 2.37 -25.23
CA ILE A 7 -5.42 3.17 -25.71
C ILE A 7 -5.92 4.52 -26.28
N ARG A 8 -6.91 5.13 -25.64
CA ARG A 8 -7.35 6.49 -25.94
C ARG A 8 -7.10 7.34 -24.70
N ALA A 9 -6.43 8.46 -24.92
CA ALA A 9 -6.22 9.52 -23.93
C ALA A 9 -7.52 10.26 -23.57
N GLU A 10 -8.67 9.60 -23.63
CA GLU A 10 -9.95 10.17 -23.22
C GLU A 10 -9.95 10.23 -21.68
N ARG A 11 -9.90 11.45 -21.16
CA ARG A 11 -10.19 11.71 -19.75
C ARG A 11 -11.68 11.46 -19.55
N VAL A 12 -12.01 10.59 -18.62
CA VAL A 12 -13.40 10.25 -18.30
C VAL A 12 -13.75 10.83 -16.95
N ASP A 13 -14.79 11.67 -16.91
CA ASP A 13 -15.40 12.13 -15.67
C ASP A 13 -16.27 11.02 -15.09
N VAL A 14 -16.01 10.67 -13.83
CA VAL A 14 -16.76 9.68 -13.06
C VAL A 14 -17.39 10.41 -11.88
N ASN A 15 -18.72 10.41 -11.82
CA ASN A 15 -19.47 10.98 -10.69
C ASN A 15 -19.83 9.89 -9.69
N TYR A 16 -19.64 10.19 -8.40
CA TYR A 16 -19.93 9.26 -7.31
C TYR A 16 -21.37 9.39 -6.83
N SER A 17 -22.01 8.24 -6.62
CA SER A 17 -23.32 8.17 -5.97
C SER A 17 -23.20 8.45 -4.47
N ALA A 18 -24.33 8.74 -3.82
CA ALA A 18 -24.37 8.87 -2.36
C ALA A 18 -23.89 7.59 -1.64
N GLU A 19 -24.14 6.42 -2.21
CA GLU A 19 -23.66 5.14 -1.68
C GLU A 19 -22.13 5.04 -1.73
N HIS A 20 -21.51 5.46 -2.83
CA HIS A 20 -20.05 5.50 -2.96
C HIS A 20 -19.41 6.40 -1.91
N TRP A 21 -19.99 7.59 -1.69
CA TRP A 21 -19.51 8.51 -0.66
C TRP A 21 -19.62 7.94 0.75
N ARG A 22 -20.73 7.27 1.07
CA ARG A 22 -20.91 6.57 2.35
C ARG A 22 -19.86 5.47 2.53
N LEU A 23 -19.66 4.64 1.51
CA LEU A 23 -18.65 3.58 1.54
C LEU A 23 -17.23 4.14 1.76
N LEU A 24 -16.89 5.23 1.08
CA LEU A 24 -15.60 5.90 1.28
C LEU A 24 -15.45 6.41 2.71
N ALA A 25 -16.50 7.03 3.26
CA ALA A 25 -16.50 7.53 4.63
C ALA A 25 -16.33 6.40 5.64
N ASP A 26 -17.04 5.28 5.47
CA ASP A 26 -16.95 4.11 6.36
C ASP A 26 -15.55 3.49 6.33
N LEU A 27 -14.98 3.28 5.14
CA LEU A 27 -13.63 2.74 4.97
C LEU A 27 -12.57 3.68 5.57
N ARG A 28 -12.71 5.00 5.37
CA ARG A 28 -11.81 6.00 5.96
C ARG A 28 -11.95 6.05 7.48
N SER A 29 -13.16 5.97 8.02
CA SER A 29 -13.38 5.91 9.47
C SER A 29 -12.71 4.69 10.09
N LYS A 30 -12.80 3.54 9.42
CA LYS A 30 -12.10 2.32 9.84
C LYS A 30 -10.59 2.48 9.80
N ALA A 31 -10.05 3.07 8.73
CA ALA A 31 -8.63 3.35 8.61
C ALA A 31 -8.14 4.31 9.71
N MET A 32 -8.85 5.42 9.94
CA MET A 32 -8.51 6.41 10.96
C MET A 32 -8.41 5.80 12.35
N ARG A 33 -9.31 4.88 12.72
CA ARG A 33 -9.23 4.17 14.01
C ARG A 33 -7.90 3.43 14.20
N VAL A 34 -7.37 2.80 13.15
CA VAL A 34 -6.08 2.09 13.19
C VAL A 34 -4.91 3.08 13.16
N MET A 35 -5.00 4.12 12.34
CA MET A 35 -3.97 5.15 12.26
C MET A 35 -3.82 5.92 13.58
N GLU A 36 -4.92 6.26 14.24
CA GLU A 36 -4.94 6.90 15.56
C GLU A 36 -4.30 6.02 16.64
N ALA A 37 -4.53 4.70 16.57
CA ALA A 37 -3.87 3.75 17.46
C ALA A 37 -2.34 3.80 17.32
N LEU A 38 -1.83 3.93 16.10
CA LEU A 38 -0.39 4.04 15.81
C LEU A 38 0.16 5.42 16.19
N GLU A 39 -0.51 6.50 15.80
CA GLU A 39 -0.04 7.88 16.05
C GLU A 39 -0.02 8.24 17.54
N ARG A 40 -0.88 7.65 18.38
CA ARG A 40 -0.81 7.79 19.85
C ARG A 40 0.53 7.34 20.43
N PHE A 41 1.26 6.47 19.73
CA PHE A 41 2.59 6.01 20.11
C PHE A 41 3.70 6.66 19.26
N ASN A 42 3.40 7.79 18.60
CA ASN A 42 4.31 8.50 17.69
C ASN A 42 4.83 7.62 16.55
N ILE A 43 3.96 6.78 15.98
CA ILE A 43 4.25 5.95 14.80
C ILE A 43 3.48 6.55 13.62
N PRO A 44 4.09 7.43 12.81
CA PRO A 44 3.45 8.00 11.64
C PRO A 44 3.09 6.91 10.64
N CYS A 45 1.90 6.99 10.08
CA CYS A 45 1.41 6.03 9.11
C CYS A 45 0.60 6.71 8.00
N ILE A 46 0.40 5.98 6.92
CA ILE A 46 -0.38 6.41 5.77
C ILE A 46 -1.36 5.33 5.36
N VAL A 47 -2.47 5.73 4.75
CA VAL A 47 -3.22 4.85 3.85
C VAL A 47 -2.75 5.06 2.43
N HIS A 48 -3.03 4.10 1.55
CA HIS A 48 -2.75 4.25 0.13
C HIS A 48 -3.85 3.64 -0.74
N GLY A 49 -3.77 3.88 -2.05
CA GLY A 49 -4.68 3.27 -3.01
C GLY A 49 -6.06 3.92 -3.02
N SER A 50 -7.11 3.11 -3.19
CA SER A 50 -8.48 3.62 -3.38
C SER A 50 -9.01 4.43 -2.20
N ILE A 51 -8.53 4.19 -0.96
CA ILE A 51 -8.97 4.97 0.21
C ILE A 51 -8.38 6.39 0.20
N ALA A 52 -7.14 6.52 -0.27
CA ALA A 52 -6.46 7.81 -0.41
C ALA A 52 -7.06 8.62 -1.57
N ARG A 53 -7.30 7.97 -2.71
CA ARG A 53 -7.81 8.60 -3.94
C ARG A 53 -9.33 8.79 -3.97
N GLY A 54 -10.07 7.90 -3.32
CA GLY A 54 -11.52 7.91 -3.23
C GLY A 54 -12.26 7.00 -4.21
N ASP A 55 -11.60 6.33 -5.15
CA ASP A 55 -12.19 5.39 -6.12
C ASP A 55 -12.44 4.00 -5.50
N VAL A 56 -13.19 3.97 -4.39
CA VAL A 56 -13.47 2.74 -3.63
C VAL A 56 -14.53 1.85 -4.29
N SER A 57 -14.54 0.59 -3.87
CA SER A 57 -15.60 -0.37 -4.17
C SER A 57 -15.86 -1.25 -2.96
N HIS A 58 -16.93 -2.05 -2.96
CA HIS A 58 -17.17 -3.03 -1.90
C HIS A 58 -16.10 -4.12 -1.78
N LYS A 59 -15.08 -4.13 -2.65
CA LYS A 59 -13.91 -5.02 -2.57
C LYS A 59 -12.64 -4.29 -2.17
N SER A 60 -12.74 -3.01 -1.80
CA SER A 60 -11.61 -2.24 -1.33
C SER A 60 -11.19 -2.70 0.07
N ASP A 61 -9.89 -2.97 0.20
CA ASP A 61 -9.23 -3.29 1.46
C ASP A 61 -8.72 -2.00 2.11
N VAL A 62 -8.57 -2.03 3.44
CA VAL A 62 -7.98 -0.96 4.24
C VAL A 62 -6.54 -1.30 4.56
N ASP A 63 -5.63 -0.79 3.73
CA ASP A 63 -4.20 -0.96 3.90
C ASP A 63 -3.59 0.27 4.58
N ILE A 64 -3.10 0.09 5.81
CA ILE A 64 -2.29 1.07 6.53
C ILE A 64 -0.82 0.67 6.37
N PHE A 65 0.02 1.64 6.06
CA PHE A 65 1.46 1.45 5.93
C PHE A 65 2.22 2.38 6.87
N VAL A 66 3.17 1.82 7.61
CA VAL A 66 4.14 2.56 8.43
C VAL A 66 5.41 2.70 7.59
N PRO A 67 5.77 3.90 7.10
CA PRO A 67 6.88 4.04 6.16
C PRO A 67 8.27 3.90 6.78
N GLU A 68 8.41 4.26 8.05
CA GLU A 68 9.66 4.17 8.79
C GLU A 68 9.83 2.81 9.45
N ILE A 69 11.08 2.46 9.78
CA ILE A 69 11.40 1.21 10.44
C ILE A 69 11.22 1.38 11.94
N TYR A 70 10.22 0.71 12.48
CA TYR A 70 10.03 0.54 13.92
C TYR A 70 10.21 -0.93 14.29
N SER A 71 10.52 -1.19 15.57
CA SER A 71 10.43 -2.54 16.10
C SER A 71 9.00 -3.07 15.93
N SER A 72 8.88 -4.32 15.48
CA SER A 72 7.57 -4.96 15.34
C SER A 72 6.81 -5.03 16.67
N PHE A 73 7.55 -5.16 17.78
CA PHE A 73 6.99 -5.12 19.14
C PHE A 73 6.25 -3.81 19.41
N THR A 74 6.84 -2.66 19.06
CA THR A 74 6.23 -1.33 19.28
C THR A 74 4.95 -1.19 18.47
N ILE A 75 4.94 -1.65 17.21
CA ILE A 75 3.75 -1.64 16.36
C ILE A 75 2.68 -2.57 16.94
N GLU A 76 3.00 -3.83 17.24
CA GLU A 76 2.05 -4.79 17.82
C GLU A 76 1.46 -4.27 19.14
N ASN A 77 2.30 -3.69 20.01
CA ASN A 77 1.86 -3.18 21.30
C ASN A 77 0.94 -1.95 21.15
N SER A 78 1.23 -1.04 20.22
CA SER A 78 0.36 0.11 19.95
C SER A 78 -1.05 -0.30 19.54
N LEU A 79 -1.16 -1.37 18.74
CA LEU A 79 -2.44 -1.93 18.29
C LEU A 79 -3.17 -2.62 19.45
N ARG A 80 -2.48 -3.49 20.21
CA ARG A 80 -3.06 -4.21 21.35
C ARG A 80 -3.56 -3.28 22.45
N LEU A 81 -2.75 -2.30 22.87
CA LEU A 81 -3.13 -1.32 23.89
C LEU A 81 -4.29 -0.42 23.44
N SER A 82 -4.48 -0.30 22.13
CA SER A 82 -5.62 0.40 21.53
C SER A 82 -6.87 -0.48 21.37
N GLY A 83 -6.85 -1.72 21.86
CA GLY A 83 -7.96 -2.67 21.76
C GLY A 83 -8.19 -3.19 20.34
N LEU A 84 -7.19 -3.12 19.46
CA LEU A 84 -7.25 -3.69 18.11
C LEU A 84 -6.74 -5.13 18.13
N PRO A 85 -7.52 -6.10 17.60
CA PRO A 85 -7.08 -7.48 17.53
C PRO A 85 -5.91 -7.66 16.56
N ILE A 86 -5.07 -8.65 16.82
CA ILE A 86 -4.04 -9.13 15.90
C ILE A 86 -4.43 -10.56 15.52
N ILE A 87 -5.09 -10.71 14.37
CA ILE A 87 -5.61 -12.01 13.91
C ILE A 87 -4.49 -12.84 13.30
N ARG A 88 -3.63 -12.19 12.51
CA ARG A 88 -2.57 -12.88 11.78
C ARG A 88 -1.36 -11.98 11.61
N ARG A 89 -0.17 -12.60 11.68
CA ARG A 89 1.11 -11.95 11.42
C ARG A 89 1.80 -12.68 10.29
N VAL A 90 2.22 -11.94 9.26
CA VAL A 90 2.81 -12.50 8.05
C VAL A 90 4.07 -11.71 7.67
N LEU A 91 5.18 -12.40 7.53
CA LEU A 91 6.40 -11.85 6.94
C LEU A 91 6.39 -12.12 5.43
N VAL A 92 6.55 -11.06 4.64
CA VAL A 92 6.47 -11.11 3.18
C VAL A 92 7.68 -10.43 2.55
N GLN A 93 8.23 -11.07 1.53
CA GLN A 93 9.19 -10.47 0.63
C GLN A 93 8.74 -10.75 -0.82
N ALA A 94 8.45 -9.69 -1.57
CA ALA A 94 7.95 -9.84 -2.93
C ALA A 94 9.03 -10.36 -3.90
N THR A 95 10.23 -9.81 -3.79
CA THR A 95 11.40 -10.18 -4.61
C THR A 95 12.65 -10.22 -3.72
N PRO A 96 13.71 -10.97 -4.10
CA PRO A 96 14.95 -11.04 -3.30
C PRO A 96 15.61 -9.68 -3.05
N PHE A 97 15.35 -8.69 -3.91
CA PHE A 97 15.97 -7.37 -3.88
C PHE A 97 15.16 -6.33 -3.12
N TYR A 98 13.89 -6.62 -2.82
CA TYR A 98 13.00 -5.71 -2.10
C TYR A 98 13.11 -5.92 -0.59
N ALA A 99 12.71 -4.91 0.15
CA ALA A 99 12.63 -4.97 1.60
C ALA A 99 11.69 -6.08 2.05
N VAL A 100 12.06 -6.72 3.15
CA VAL A 100 11.12 -7.59 3.85
C VAL A 100 10.12 -6.72 4.59
N LYS A 101 8.84 -7.09 4.55
CA LYS A 101 7.76 -6.39 5.23
C LYS A 101 7.06 -7.31 6.21
N GLY A 102 6.70 -6.75 7.36
CA GLY A 102 5.72 -7.33 8.26
C GLY A 102 4.32 -6.90 7.85
N TYR A 103 3.36 -7.81 7.97
CA TYR A 103 1.93 -7.56 7.83
C TYR A 103 1.24 -8.07 9.09
N ILE A 104 0.38 -7.23 9.65
CA ILE A 104 -0.50 -7.54 10.77
C ILE A 104 -1.94 -7.39 10.26
N GLU A 105 -2.68 -8.48 10.21
CA GLU A 105 -4.11 -8.47 9.86
C GLU A 105 -4.93 -8.20 11.13
N ILE A 106 -5.70 -7.11 11.11
CA ILE A 106 -6.62 -6.70 12.19
C ILE A 106 -7.98 -7.37 11.99
N ASP A 107 -8.41 -7.48 10.74
CA ASP A 107 -9.57 -8.26 10.30
C ASP A 107 -9.39 -8.67 8.84
N GLU A 108 -10.41 -9.29 8.24
CA GLU A 108 -10.37 -9.83 6.87
C GLU A 108 -9.95 -8.81 5.81
N ARG A 109 -10.17 -7.50 6.04
CA ARG A 109 -9.93 -6.45 5.05
C ARG A 109 -9.18 -5.26 5.64
N THR A 110 -8.49 -5.43 6.75
CA THR A 110 -7.72 -4.35 7.36
C THR A 110 -6.38 -4.86 7.80
N CYS A 111 -5.32 -4.31 7.21
CA CYS A 111 -3.97 -4.70 7.50
C CYS A 111 -3.08 -3.49 7.80
N VAL A 112 -2.13 -3.70 8.71
CA VAL A 112 -1.02 -2.79 8.96
C VAL A 112 0.23 -3.45 8.41
N SER A 113 0.92 -2.77 7.49
CA SER A 113 2.18 -3.23 6.92
C SER A 113 3.31 -2.27 7.24
N PHE A 114 4.53 -2.80 7.36
CA PHE A 114 5.70 -2.02 7.74
C PHE A 114 6.99 -2.68 7.25
N PRO A 115 8.04 -1.92 6.94
CA PRO A 115 9.32 -2.49 6.55
C PRO A 115 10.06 -3.07 7.76
N LEU A 116 10.72 -4.22 7.54
CA LEU A 116 11.68 -4.83 8.49
C LEU A 116 13.13 -4.60 8.06
N SER A 117 13.35 -3.94 6.92
CA SER A 117 14.64 -3.56 6.36
C SER A 117 14.47 -2.30 5.52
N LYS A 118 15.53 -1.54 5.28
CA LYS A 118 15.49 -0.28 4.52
C LYS A 118 14.83 -0.48 3.16
N MET A 119 13.87 0.36 2.79
CA MET A 119 13.24 0.32 1.46
C MET A 119 14.10 1.06 0.44
N ARG A 120 14.13 0.56 -0.80
CA ARG A 120 14.63 1.33 -1.94
C ARG A 120 13.65 2.43 -2.30
N THR A 121 14.12 3.47 -2.99
CA THR A 121 13.30 4.59 -3.45
C THR A 121 12.06 4.13 -4.20
N VAL A 122 12.21 3.21 -5.16
CA VAL A 122 11.10 2.64 -5.94
C VAL A 122 10.05 1.92 -5.08
N GLU A 123 10.46 1.34 -3.95
CA GLU A 123 9.54 0.66 -3.02
C GLU A 123 8.75 1.66 -2.17
N ARG A 124 9.36 2.77 -1.77
CA ARG A 124 8.69 3.85 -1.05
C ARG A 124 7.76 4.63 -1.98
N GLU A 125 8.22 4.93 -3.19
CA GLU A 125 7.45 5.65 -4.21
C GLU A 125 6.24 4.86 -4.73
N PHE A 126 6.22 3.53 -4.57
CA PHE A 126 5.03 2.73 -4.88
C PHE A 126 3.76 3.21 -4.14
N TYR A 127 3.90 3.63 -2.88
CA TYR A 127 2.77 4.13 -2.09
C TYR A 127 2.26 5.47 -2.63
N LYS A 128 3.17 6.38 -2.99
CA LYS A 128 2.86 7.63 -3.70
C LYS A 128 2.24 7.39 -5.08
N PHE A 129 2.77 6.43 -5.83
CA PHE A 129 2.23 6.02 -7.13
C PHE A 129 0.76 5.62 -7.01
N GLY A 130 0.41 4.85 -5.98
CA GLY A 130 -0.98 4.48 -5.69
C GLY A 130 -1.83 5.61 -5.11
N GLY A 131 -1.26 6.77 -4.81
CA GLY A 131 -1.87 7.81 -3.97
C GLY A 131 -1.76 7.42 -2.50
N GLU A 132 -1.16 8.29 -1.69
CA GLU A 132 -1.01 8.11 -0.24
C GLU A 132 -1.59 9.29 0.54
N ALA A 133 -2.19 9.00 1.69
CA ALA A 133 -2.75 10.02 2.55
C ALA A 133 -2.44 9.74 4.02
N THR A 134 -2.08 10.80 4.75
CA THR A 134 -1.85 10.77 6.21
C THR A 134 -3.18 10.83 6.96
N LEU A 135 -3.14 10.59 8.28
CA LEU A 135 -4.31 10.74 9.15
C LEU A 135 -4.90 12.15 9.06
N GLU A 136 -4.04 13.16 9.00
CA GLU A 136 -4.46 14.56 8.90
C GLU A 136 -5.22 14.85 7.59
N LEU A 137 -4.78 14.28 6.46
CA LEU A 137 -5.51 14.40 5.20
C LEU A 137 -6.87 13.72 5.26
N LEU A 138 -6.95 12.55 5.91
CA LEU A 138 -8.22 11.84 6.12
C LEU A 138 -9.19 12.63 6.99
N ARG A 139 -8.72 13.22 8.11
CA ARG A 139 -9.52 14.10 8.98
C ARG A 139 -10.06 15.32 8.23
N LYS A 140 -9.26 15.89 7.33
CA LYS A 140 -9.65 17.01 6.46
C LYS A 140 -10.47 16.57 5.25
N ASN A 141 -10.82 15.28 5.12
CA ASN A 141 -11.49 14.68 3.97
C ASN A 141 -10.81 14.94 2.62
N VAL A 142 -9.49 15.21 2.61
CA VAL A 142 -8.73 15.43 1.39
C VAL A 142 -8.53 14.11 0.66
N ARG A 143 -8.76 14.11 -0.65
CA ARG A 143 -8.40 13.01 -1.56
C ARG A 143 -7.17 13.43 -2.36
N VAL A 144 -6.34 12.46 -2.71
CA VAL A 144 -5.08 12.69 -3.42
C VAL A 144 -5.09 12.01 -4.79
N PRO A 145 -4.36 12.52 -5.78
CA PRO A 145 -4.19 11.81 -7.04
C PRO A 145 -3.36 10.53 -6.85
N GLY A 146 -3.54 9.58 -7.76
CA GLY A 146 -2.73 8.37 -7.82
C GLY A 146 -3.22 7.41 -8.89
N VAL A 147 -2.47 6.34 -9.12
CA VAL A 147 -2.75 5.37 -10.19
C VAL A 147 -3.38 4.11 -9.60
N ASP A 148 -4.43 3.63 -10.23
CA ASP A 148 -5.09 2.39 -9.83
C ASP A 148 -4.45 1.14 -10.47
N LYS A 149 -5.03 -0.04 -10.19
CA LYS A 149 -4.53 -1.32 -10.70
C LYS A 149 -4.76 -1.50 -12.22
N ARG A 150 -5.60 -0.66 -12.84
CA ARG A 150 -5.90 -0.64 -14.29
C ARG A 150 -4.94 0.26 -15.07
N LEU A 151 -3.95 0.87 -14.39
CA LEU A 151 -3.05 1.89 -14.96
C LEU A 151 -3.81 3.17 -15.37
N MET A 152 -4.85 3.52 -14.60
CA MET A 152 -5.56 4.79 -14.73
C MET A 152 -5.09 5.76 -13.65
N LEU A 153 -4.64 6.95 -14.04
CA LEU A 153 -4.47 8.07 -13.13
C LEU A 153 -5.85 8.54 -12.70
N ILE A 154 -6.11 8.52 -11.40
CA ILE A 154 -7.32 8.98 -10.76
C ILE A 154 -7.01 10.36 -10.17
N GLU A 155 -7.73 11.38 -10.63
CA GLU A 155 -7.63 12.76 -10.16
C GLU A 155 -8.95 13.15 -9.48
N PRO A 156 -8.99 13.28 -8.15
CA PRO A 156 -10.22 13.59 -7.43
C PRO A 156 -10.83 14.94 -7.87
N THR A 157 -12.14 14.97 -8.04
CA THR A 157 -12.97 16.18 -8.28
C THR A 157 -14.02 16.29 -7.19
N GLU A 158 -14.69 17.44 -7.03
CA GLU A 158 -15.71 17.62 -5.99
C GLU A 158 -16.83 16.55 -6.02
N SER A 159 -17.28 16.16 -7.22
CA SER A 159 -18.36 15.18 -7.42
C SER A 159 -17.90 13.73 -7.63
N GLY A 160 -16.60 13.49 -7.79
CA GLY A 160 -16.06 12.16 -8.03
C GLY A 160 -14.59 12.19 -8.43
N HIS A 161 -14.25 11.76 -9.64
CA HIS A 161 -12.89 11.86 -10.17
C HIS A 161 -12.85 11.94 -11.69
N ILE A 162 -11.72 12.39 -12.22
CA ILE A 162 -11.33 12.20 -13.61
C ILE A 162 -10.37 11.02 -13.67
N GLU A 163 -10.59 10.09 -14.60
CA GLU A 163 -9.63 9.02 -14.88
C GLU A 163 -9.07 9.08 -16.30
N GLY A 164 -7.78 8.78 -16.44
CA GLY A 164 -7.10 8.69 -17.75
C GLY A 164 -5.94 7.68 -17.73
N SER A 165 -5.71 7.00 -18.85
CA SER A 165 -4.62 6.02 -18.96
C SER A 165 -3.25 6.68 -18.81
N ILE A 166 -2.36 6.04 -18.03
CA ILE A 166 -0.97 6.51 -17.86
C ILE A 166 -0.02 6.02 -18.96
N ILE A 167 -0.47 5.08 -19.81
CA ILE A 167 0.36 4.48 -20.86
C ILE A 167 0.75 5.54 -21.88
N GLY A 168 2.06 5.70 -22.11
CA GLY A 168 2.61 6.74 -22.99
C GLY A 168 2.65 8.14 -22.38
N GLN A 169 2.29 8.27 -21.09
CA GLN A 169 2.32 9.54 -20.33
C GLN A 169 3.11 9.39 -19.02
N GLU A 170 4.01 8.41 -18.93
CA GLU A 170 4.67 8.00 -17.69
C GLU A 170 5.48 9.14 -17.05
N GLU A 171 6.19 9.93 -17.85
CA GLU A 171 6.96 11.09 -17.36
C GLU A 171 6.07 12.17 -16.76
N LYS A 172 4.95 12.46 -17.42
CA LYS A 172 3.96 13.44 -16.94
C LYS A 172 3.36 13.00 -15.61
N VAL A 173 3.03 11.71 -15.49
CA VAL A 173 2.49 11.11 -14.27
C VAL A 173 3.53 11.12 -13.14
N ALA A 174 4.78 10.78 -13.45
CA ALA A 174 5.89 10.82 -12.50
C ALA A 174 6.06 12.23 -11.90
N LYS A 175 6.06 13.26 -12.76
CA LYS A 175 6.13 14.66 -12.34
C LYS A 175 4.94 15.07 -11.49
N LEU A 176 3.72 14.70 -11.88
CA LEU A 176 2.49 15.03 -11.16
C LEU A 176 2.46 14.41 -9.76
N LEU A 177 2.89 13.16 -9.63
CA LEU A 177 2.90 12.44 -8.35
C LEU A 177 4.16 12.69 -7.51
N GLY A 178 5.14 13.43 -8.04
CA GLY A 178 6.41 13.72 -7.35
C GLY A 178 7.23 12.46 -7.07
N ILE A 179 7.33 11.56 -8.05
CA ILE A 179 8.07 10.29 -7.98
C ILE A 179 8.98 10.14 -9.20
N SER A 180 9.92 9.20 -9.15
CA SER A 180 10.78 8.88 -10.29
C SER A 180 10.00 8.26 -11.46
N VAL A 181 10.45 8.56 -12.68
CA VAL A 181 9.95 7.91 -13.91
C VAL A 181 10.21 6.40 -13.88
N GLU A 182 11.34 5.98 -13.29
CA GLU A 182 11.68 4.57 -13.09
C GLU A 182 10.59 3.84 -12.31
N THR A 183 10.07 4.43 -11.22
CA THR A 183 8.96 3.83 -10.46
C THR A 183 7.73 3.63 -11.34
N VAL A 184 7.33 4.65 -12.12
CA VAL A 184 6.16 4.55 -13.00
C VAL A 184 6.35 3.43 -14.03
N LEU A 185 7.49 3.40 -14.72
CA LEU A 185 7.81 2.38 -15.72
C LEU A 185 7.85 0.96 -15.11
N ASN A 186 8.44 0.82 -13.91
CA ASN A 186 8.46 -0.44 -13.18
C ASN A 186 7.02 -0.93 -12.89
N ARG A 187 6.14 -0.03 -12.44
CA ARG A 187 4.74 -0.36 -12.14
C ARG A 187 3.94 -0.74 -13.36
N VAL A 188 4.10 -0.01 -14.47
CA VAL A 188 3.49 -0.35 -15.77
C VAL A 188 3.94 -1.75 -16.20
N HIS A 189 5.25 -2.02 -16.19
CA HIS A 189 5.79 -3.32 -16.57
C HIS A 189 5.23 -4.47 -15.71
N VAL A 190 5.25 -4.32 -14.38
CA VAL A 190 4.77 -5.36 -13.46
C VAL A 190 3.29 -5.66 -13.64
N LEU A 191 2.45 -4.64 -13.81
CA LEU A 191 1.00 -4.83 -13.97
C LEU A 191 0.64 -5.45 -15.33
N LEU A 192 1.25 -4.98 -16.43
CA LEU A 192 1.04 -5.56 -17.76
C LEU A 192 1.55 -7.01 -17.87
N ARG A 193 2.69 -7.31 -17.23
CA ARG A 193 3.22 -8.68 -17.18
C ARG A 193 2.28 -9.61 -16.39
N ARG A 194 1.72 -9.12 -15.29
CA ARG A 194 0.77 -9.89 -14.48
C ARG A 194 -0.52 -10.20 -15.24
N ASP A 195 -0.98 -9.27 -16.07
CA ASP A 195 -2.19 -9.49 -16.88
C ASP A 195 -1.96 -10.47 -18.04
N SER A 196 -0.72 -10.56 -18.56
CA SER A 196 -0.38 -11.47 -19.66
C SER A 196 0.06 -12.87 -19.21
N ILE A 197 0.85 -12.99 -18.13
CA ILE A 197 1.49 -14.25 -17.69
C ILE A 197 0.90 -14.78 -16.38
N GLY A 198 0.10 -13.95 -15.67
CA GLY A 198 -0.43 -14.28 -14.34
C GLY A 198 0.46 -13.79 -13.19
N ARG A 199 0.07 -14.07 -11.94
CA ARG A 199 0.82 -13.63 -10.75
C ARG A 199 2.06 -14.49 -10.55
N THR A 200 3.25 -13.89 -10.54
CA THR A 200 4.43 -14.52 -9.93
C THR A 200 4.21 -14.64 -8.42
N GLY A 201 4.57 -15.79 -7.86
CA GLY A 201 4.55 -16.02 -6.41
C GLY A 201 5.43 -15.01 -5.66
N LEU A 202 5.18 -14.85 -4.36
CA LEU A 202 6.05 -14.08 -3.48
C LEU A 202 7.36 -14.85 -3.28
N PHE A 203 8.50 -14.17 -3.24
CA PHE A 203 9.78 -14.80 -2.93
C PHE A 203 9.78 -15.41 -1.52
N ILE A 204 9.20 -14.70 -0.55
CA ILE A 204 8.96 -15.21 0.81
C ILE A 204 7.53 -14.84 1.22
N LYS A 205 6.81 -15.81 1.77
CA LYS A 205 5.59 -15.61 2.56
C LYS A 205 5.64 -16.58 3.74
N ARG A 206 5.70 -16.06 4.96
CA ARG A 206 5.79 -16.87 6.18
C ARG A 206 4.83 -16.31 7.23
N ASP A 207 3.85 -17.12 7.59
CA ASP A 207 3.00 -16.87 8.75
C ASP A 207 3.80 -17.03 10.05
N LEU A 208 3.52 -16.21 11.06
CA LEU A 208 4.14 -16.30 12.39
C LEU A 208 3.19 -17.00 13.36
N SER A 209 3.71 -17.93 14.15
CA SER A 209 2.98 -18.49 15.31
C SER A 209 2.88 -17.47 16.45
N PRO A 210 1.98 -17.65 17.44
CA PRO A 210 1.84 -16.75 18.60
C PRO A 210 3.16 -16.39 19.31
N ASP A 211 4.07 -17.36 19.46
CA ASP A 211 5.34 -17.22 20.18
C ASP A 211 6.49 -16.69 19.30
N GLU A 212 6.26 -16.52 17.99
CA GLU A 212 7.26 -15.99 17.07
C GLU A 212 7.19 -14.46 16.97
N THR A 213 8.35 -13.81 16.88
CA THR A 213 8.48 -12.39 16.53
C THR A 213 9.01 -12.23 15.12
N PHE A 214 8.74 -11.07 14.50
CA PHE A 214 9.23 -10.78 13.15
C PHE A 214 10.75 -10.81 13.07
N GLU A 215 11.45 -10.27 14.05
CA GLU A 215 12.92 -10.20 14.08
C GLU A 215 13.55 -11.59 14.21
N ILE A 216 12.99 -12.48 15.03
CA ILE A 216 13.47 -13.87 15.17
C ILE A 216 13.31 -14.62 13.85
N ILE A 217 12.16 -14.47 13.19
CA ILE A 217 11.89 -15.15 11.91
C ILE A 217 12.73 -14.57 10.79
N LEU A 218 12.89 -13.25 10.73
CA LEU A 218 13.76 -12.60 9.77
C LEU A 218 15.21 -13.10 9.89
N LYS A 219 15.73 -13.18 11.12
CA LYS A 219 17.06 -13.72 11.39
C LYS A 219 17.19 -15.17 10.93
N ARG A 220 16.27 -16.05 11.33
CA ARG A 220 16.27 -17.47 10.92
C ARG A 220 16.21 -17.64 9.40
N LEU A 221 15.45 -16.80 8.70
CA LEU A 221 15.39 -16.81 7.25
C LEU A 221 16.70 -16.33 6.62
N ALA A 222 17.31 -15.26 7.14
CA ALA A 222 18.59 -14.75 6.68
C ALA A 222 19.75 -15.73 6.91
N ASP A 223 19.71 -16.51 7.99
CA ASP A 223 20.70 -17.56 8.27
C ASP A 223 20.64 -18.70 7.24
N LYS A 224 19.48 -18.93 6.62
CA LYS A 224 19.29 -19.98 5.60
C LYS A 224 19.36 -19.46 4.16
N ASN A 225 19.12 -18.16 3.94
CA ASN A 225 19.01 -17.58 2.60
C ASN A 225 20.07 -16.48 2.36
N PRO A 226 21.14 -16.77 1.60
CA PRO A 226 22.21 -15.79 1.33
C PRO A 226 21.76 -14.54 0.57
N ALA A 227 20.68 -14.61 -0.23
CA ALA A 227 20.16 -13.44 -0.93
C ALA A 227 19.50 -12.47 0.06
N LEU A 228 18.66 -13.00 0.96
CA LEU A 228 18.06 -12.22 2.04
C LEU A 228 19.14 -11.63 2.97
N ARG A 229 20.15 -12.44 3.36
CA ARG A 229 21.24 -11.95 4.20
C ARG A 229 22.01 -10.78 3.58
N ARG A 230 22.29 -10.85 2.28
CA ARG A 230 22.92 -9.74 1.53
C ARG A 230 22.02 -8.51 1.55
N ARG A 231 20.72 -8.70 1.29
CA ARG A 231 19.74 -7.60 1.29
C ARG A 231 19.62 -6.86 2.63
N LEU A 232 19.78 -7.57 3.75
CA LEU A 232 19.78 -6.99 5.10
C LEU A 232 21.12 -6.31 5.49
N LYS A 233 22.20 -6.56 4.74
CA LYS A 233 23.52 -5.95 4.97
C LYS A 233 23.75 -4.70 4.12
N GLU A 234 22.91 -4.43 3.13
CA GLU A 234 22.95 -3.23 2.29
C GLU A 234 22.42 -1.96 3.01
N ASP A 235 22.15 -2.06 4.32
CA ASP A 235 21.58 -0.99 5.14
C ASP A 235 22.59 0.11 5.51
#